data_AF-A0A1E4JDC5-F1
#
_entry.id   AF-A0A1E4JDC5-F1
#
_cell.length_a   1.000
_cell.length_b   1.000
_cell.length_c   1.000
_cell.angle_alpha   90.00
_cell.angle_beta   90.00
_cell.angle_gamma   90.00
#
_symmetry.space_group_name_H-M   'P 1'
#
loop_
_entity.id
_entity.type
_entity.pdbx_description
1 polymer ?
#
loop_
_entity_poly.entity_id
_entity_poly.type
_entity_poly.pdbx_seq_one_letter_code
_entity_poly.pdbx_strand_id
1 'polypeptide(L)'
;MKAALAALADRVEAAGAADRALDAEIAMAVFPPLRALRAVSPGVWIDAEGGRVRALRYSESRTAATTLVPVGHWLAGPVNDGDPVTIHSPDEDAPAATAGGASAALAITAAALRARAFQA
;
A
#
# COMPACT_ATOMS: atom_id res chain seq x y z
N MET A 1 -9.96 -3.29 -11.55
CA MET A 1 -9.01 -2.59 -10.66
C MET A 1 -9.29 -2.89 -9.19
N LYS A 2 -10.52 -2.65 -8.72
CA LYS A 2 -11.01 -3.02 -7.38
C LYS A 2 -10.63 -4.42 -6.88
N ALA A 3 -10.98 -5.47 -7.63
CA ALA A 3 -10.68 -6.86 -7.24
C ALA A 3 -9.15 -7.14 -7.13
N ALA A 4 -8.33 -6.50 -7.95
CA ALA A 4 -6.88 -6.67 -7.92
C ALA A 4 -6.25 -6.00 -6.68
N LEU A 5 -6.76 -4.83 -6.27
CA LEU A 5 -6.31 -4.15 -5.05
C LEU A 5 -6.73 -4.92 -3.79
N ALA A 6 -7.93 -5.48 -3.76
CA ALA A 6 -8.39 -6.32 -2.65
C ALA A 6 -7.51 -7.59 -2.51
N ALA A 7 -7.27 -8.30 -3.61
CA ALA A 7 -6.40 -9.49 -3.59
C ALA A 7 -4.95 -9.14 -3.20
N LEU A 8 -4.44 -7.98 -3.63
CA LEU A 8 -3.12 -7.50 -3.22
C LEU A 8 -3.09 -7.15 -1.72
N ALA A 9 -4.16 -6.57 -1.17
CA ALA A 9 -4.27 -6.31 0.25
C ALA A 9 -4.22 -7.61 1.07
N ASP A 10 -4.92 -8.66 0.64
CA ASP A 10 -4.88 -9.97 1.31
C ASP A 10 -3.48 -10.59 1.30
N ARG A 11 -2.74 -10.43 0.19
CA ARG A 11 -1.33 -10.85 0.11
C ARG A 11 -0.42 -10.07 1.04
N VAL A 12 -0.64 -8.76 1.18
CA VAL A 12 0.13 -7.92 2.11
C VAL A 12 -0.14 -8.30 3.55
N GLU A 13 -1.41 -8.50 3.92
CA GLU A 13 -1.77 -8.91 5.28
C GLU A 13 -1.21 -10.29 5.64
N ALA A 14 -1.13 -11.21 4.66
CA ALA A 14 -0.53 -12.52 4.83
C ALA A 14 1.01 -12.53 4.83
N ALA A 15 1.66 -11.40 4.51
CA ALA A 15 3.12 -11.33 4.48
C ALA A 15 3.70 -11.39 5.91
N GLY A 16 4.70 -12.25 6.11
CA GLY A 16 5.36 -12.41 7.41
C GLY A 16 6.51 -11.41 7.68
N ALA A 17 6.98 -10.71 6.65
CA ALA A 17 8.10 -9.78 6.74
C ALA A 17 8.06 -8.77 5.57
N ALA A 18 8.93 -7.76 5.65
CA ALA A 18 9.14 -6.82 4.55
C ALA A 18 9.61 -7.53 3.27
N ASP A 19 9.03 -7.14 2.13
CA ASP A 19 9.31 -7.76 0.84
C ASP A 19 9.37 -6.69 -0.27
N ARG A 20 10.53 -6.63 -0.92
CA ARG A 20 10.78 -5.64 -1.97
C ARG A 20 10.04 -5.94 -3.28
N ALA A 21 9.79 -7.21 -3.59
CA ALA A 21 8.97 -7.58 -4.72
C ALA A 21 7.50 -7.16 -4.48
N LEU A 22 7.02 -7.37 -3.26
CA LEU A 22 5.69 -6.91 -2.84
C LEU A 22 5.57 -5.39 -2.92
N ASP A 23 6.56 -4.62 -2.46
CA ASP A 23 6.57 -3.16 -2.61
C ASP A 23 6.45 -2.72 -4.07
N ALA A 24 7.09 -3.45 -4.99
CA ALA A 24 7.04 -3.16 -6.42
C ALA A 24 5.64 -3.42 -7.00
N GLU A 25 5.00 -4.51 -6.60
CA GLU A 25 3.63 -4.83 -6.97
C GLU A 25 2.65 -3.75 -6.48
N ILE A 26 2.79 -3.33 -5.22
CA ILE A 26 2.00 -2.23 -4.62
C ILE A 26 2.17 -0.94 -5.42
N ALA A 27 3.41 -0.55 -5.71
CA ALA A 27 3.70 0.65 -6.48
C ALA A 27 3.02 0.61 -7.86
N MET A 28 3.13 -0.50 -8.60
CA MET A 28 2.50 -0.62 -9.91
C MET A 28 0.97 -0.67 -9.86
N ALA A 29 0.40 -1.20 -8.77
CA ALA A 29 -1.03 -1.23 -8.57
C ALA A 29 -1.59 0.18 -8.30
N VAL A 30 -0.89 0.97 -7.49
CA VAL A 30 -1.32 2.32 -7.07
C VAL A 30 -0.92 3.40 -8.08
N PHE A 31 0.19 3.21 -8.80
CA PHE A 31 0.69 4.12 -9.83
C PHE A 31 0.82 3.39 -11.19
N PRO A 32 -0.30 3.19 -11.92
CA PRO A 32 -0.32 2.50 -13.21
C PRO A 32 0.71 2.95 -14.26
N PRO A 33 1.09 4.25 -14.35
CA PRO A 33 2.11 4.69 -15.32
C PRO A 33 3.48 4.03 -15.15
N LEU A 34 3.81 3.48 -13.97
CA LEU A 34 5.07 2.75 -13.76
C LEU A 34 5.20 1.53 -14.69
N ARG A 35 4.08 0.97 -15.18
CA ARG A 35 4.09 -0.15 -16.14
C ARG A 35 4.69 0.20 -17.50
N ALA A 36 4.75 1.49 -17.84
CA ALA A 36 5.37 1.97 -19.08
C ALA A 36 6.90 2.14 -18.96
N LEU A 37 7.45 2.09 -17.74
CA LEU A 37 8.87 2.28 -17.50
C LEU A 37 9.62 0.94 -17.56
N ARG A 38 10.90 0.99 -17.94
CA ARG A 38 11.73 -0.22 -17.97
C ARG A 38 12.10 -0.62 -16.55
N ALA A 39 11.68 -1.82 -16.12
CA ALA A 39 12.10 -2.39 -14.85
C ALA A 39 13.60 -2.74 -14.87
N VAL A 40 14.32 -2.34 -13.83
CA VAL A 40 15.76 -2.62 -13.66
C VAL A 40 15.98 -3.65 -12.57
N SER A 41 15.22 -3.54 -11.47
CA SER A 41 15.18 -4.49 -10.37
C SER A 41 13.87 -4.32 -9.59
N PRO A 42 13.52 -5.20 -8.63
CA PRO A 42 12.29 -5.06 -7.86
C PRO A 42 12.13 -3.66 -7.22
N GLY A 43 11.09 -2.95 -7.65
CA GLY A 43 10.76 -1.62 -7.16
C GLY A 43 11.69 -0.52 -7.68
N VAL A 44 12.40 -0.74 -8.79
CA VAL A 44 13.24 0.25 -9.47
C VAL A 44 12.97 0.23 -10.97
N TRP A 45 12.62 1.40 -11.50
CA TRP A 45 12.38 1.62 -12.92
C TRP A 45 13.26 2.75 -13.44
N ILE A 46 13.41 2.78 -14.76
CA ILE A 46 14.10 3.85 -15.48
C ILE A 46 13.20 4.40 -16.60
N ASP A 47 13.14 5.71 -16.70
CA ASP A 47 12.42 6.42 -17.77
C ASP A 47 13.24 6.50 -19.07
N ALA A 48 12.68 7.16 -20.08
CA ALA A 48 13.31 7.30 -21.40
C ALA A 48 14.56 8.19 -21.37
N GLU A 49 14.61 9.17 -20.46
CA GLU A 49 15.74 10.07 -20.26
C GLU A 49 16.84 9.47 -19.36
N GLY A 50 16.62 8.30 -18.78
CA GLY A 50 17.55 7.62 -17.88
C GLY A 50 17.36 7.95 -16.40
N GLY A 51 16.33 8.72 -16.05
CA GLY A 51 15.91 9.01 -14.69
C GLY A 51 15.38 7.76 -13.98
N ARG A 52 15.74 7.62 -12.70
CA ARG A 52 15.39 6.44 -11.89
C ARG A 52 14.21 6.74 -10.98
N VAL A 53 13.20 5.88 -11.04
CA VAL A 53 12.04 5.88 -10.14
C VAL A 53 12.13 4.68 -9.21
N ARG A 54 11.86 4.88 -7.92
CA ARG A 54 11.89 3.81 -6.91
C ARG A 54 10.57 3.73 -6.17
N ALA A 55 10.06 2.51 -5.97
CA ALA A 55 8.97 2.28 -5.04
C ALA A 55 9.41 2.67 -3.63
N LEU A 56 8.52 3.22 -2.82
CA LEU A 56 8.81 3.34 -1.39
C LEU A 56 8.83 1.94 -0.75
N ARG A 57 9.26 1.86 0.51
CA ARG A 57 9.34 0.60 1.26
C ARG A 57 8.06 0.35 2.04
N TYR A 58 6.96 0.13 1.34
CA TYR A 58 5.61 0.04 1.92
C TYR A 58 5.48 -1.05 2.98
N SER A 59 6.11 -2.21 2.75
CA SER A 59 6.11 -3.35 3.67
C SER A 59 7.03 -3.21 4.90
N GLU A 60 7.91 -2.21 4.92
CA GLU A 60 8.92 -2.02 5.98
C GLU A 60 8.72 -0.71 6.77
N SER A 61 8.40 0.39 6.09
CA SER A 61 8.36 1.73 6.68
C SER A 61 6.93 2.19 6.88
N ARG A 62 6.58 2.51 8.14
CA ARG A 62 5.26 3.10 8.47
C ARG A 62 5.02 4.39 7.67
N THR A 63 6.04 5.26 7.56
CA THR A 63 5.94 6.50 6.77
C THR A 63 5.65 6.22 5.30
N ALA A 64 6.31 5.22 4.70
CA ALA A 64 6.03 4.83 3.32
C ALA A 64 4.62 4.23 3.18
N ALA A 65 4.22 3.35 4.08
CA ALA A 65 2.88 2.75 4.08
C ALA A 65 1.79 3.82 4.17
N THR A 66 1.97 4.84 5.02
CA THR A 66 1.01 5.94 5.18
C THR A 66 0.80 6.75 3.90
N THR A 67 1.77 6.82 2.98
CA THR A 67 1.56 7.50 1.68
C THR A 67 0.51 6.81 0.81
N LEU A 68 0.16 5.55 1.14
CA LEU A 68 -0.87 4.81 0.45
C LEU A 68 -2.27 5.13 0.96
N VAL A 69 -2.44 5.78 2.12
CA VAL A 69 -3.77 6.18 2.61
C VAL A 69 -4.44 7.06 1.54
N PRO A 70 -5.70 6.78 1.16
CA PRO A 70 -6.39 7.60 0.16
C PRO A 70 -6.51 9.06 0.59
N VAL A 71 -6.59 9.97 -0.38
CA VAL A 71 -6.81 11.40 -0.09
C VAL A 71 -8.11 11.57 0.69
N GLY A 72 -8.08 12.40 1.73
CA GLY A 72 -9.22 12.65 2.62
C GLY A 72 -9.44 11.58 3.70
N HIS A 73 -8.69 10.48 3.69
CA HIS A 73 -8.79 9.43 4.70
C HIS A 73 -7.71 9.58 5.79
N TRP A 74 -7.93 8.98 6.95
CA TRP A 74 -6.98 9.00 8.07
C TRP A 74 -6.92 7.69 8.84
N LEU A 75 -5.79 7.46 9.53
CA LEU A 75 -5.60 6.32 10.44
C LEU A 75 -6.29 6.62 11.78
N ALA A 76 -6.97 5.62 12.35
CA ALA A 76 -7.58 5.74 13.67
C ALA A 76 -6.57 5.40 14.77
N GLY A 77 -6.23 6.38 15.62
CA GLY A 77 -5.44 6.16 16.83
C GLY A 77 -3.97 5.78 16.59
N PRO A 78 -3.25 5.40 17.66
CA PRO A 78 -1.86 4.96 17.57
C PRO A 78 -1.76 3.62 16.83
N VAL A 79 -0.72 3.47 15.99
CA VAL A 79 -0.44 2.23 15.25
C VAL A 79 0.78 1.54 15.85
N ASN A 80 0.56 0.34 16.40
CA ASN A 80 1.61 -0.54 16.92
C ASN A 80 1.76 -1.79 16.03
N ASP A 81 2.88 -2.49 16.18
CA ASP A 81 3.10 -3.74 15.47
C ASP A 81 2.22 -4.85 16.06
N GLY A 82 1.54 -5.61 15.19
CA GLY A 82 0.61 -6.68 15.58
C GLY A 82 -0.84 -6.24 15.82
N ASP A 83 -1.08 -4.93 16.00
CA ASP A 83 -2.43 -4.38 16.12
C ASP A 83 -3.07 -4.20 14.74
N PRO A 84 -4.39 -4.48 14.60
CA PRO A 84 -5.10 -4.14 13.37
C PRO A 84 -5.16 -2.63 13.16
N VAL A 85 -5.02 -2.21 11.91
CA VAL A 85 -5.07 -0.81 11.50
C VAL A 85 -6.40 -0.52 10.83
N THR A 86 -7.02 0.58 11.23
CA THR A 86 -8.27 1.07 10.68
C THR A 86 -8.08 2.41 9.98
N ILE A 87 -8.64 2.54 8.78
CA ILE A 87 -8.69 3.76 7.98
C ILE A 87 -10.15 4.24 7.90
N HIS A 88 -10.36 5.51 8.17
CA HIS A 88 -11.67 6.18 8.06
C HIS A 88 -11.76 7.04 6.80
N SER A 89 -12.96 7.14 6.25
CA SER A 89 -13.33 8.05 5.16
C SER A 89 -14.06 9.29 5.71
N PRO A 90 -14.05 10.41 4.98
CA PRO A 90 -14.76 11.62 5.40
C PRO A 90 -16.29 11.48 5.29
N ASP A 91 -16.78 10.55 4.47
CA ASP A 91 -18.18 10.45 4.06
C ASP A 91 -19.00 9.42 4.89
N GLU A 92 -18.37 8.69 5.82
CA GLU A 92 -19.03 7.59 6.55
C GLU A 92 -18.70 7.60 8.05
N ASP A 93 -19.70 7.27 8.87
CA ASP A 93 -19.50 6.99 10.31
C ASP A 93 -18.77 5.64 10.52
N ALA A 94 -18.78 4.77 9.49
CA ALA A 94 -18.12 3.48 9.50
C ALA A 94 -16.66 3.59 9.00
N PRO A 95 -15.76 2.68 9.44
CA PRO A 95 -14.41 2.63 8.89
C PRO A 95 -14.43 2.22 7.42
N ALA A 96 -13.64 2.92 6.59
CA ALA A 96 -13.46 2.62 5.18
C ALA A 96 -12.75 1.27 4.95
N ALA A 97 -11.81 0.92 5.84
CA ALA A 97 -11.17 -0.39 5.86
C ALA A 97 -10.47 -0.68 7.19
N THR A 98 -10.38 -1.97 7.53
CA THR A 98 -9.52 -2.49 8.59
C THR A 98 -8.67 -3.65 8.05
N ALA A 99 -7.41 -3.73 8.48
CA ALA A 99 -6.53 -4.85 8.15
C ALA A 99 -5.50 -5.10 9.25
N GLY A 100 -5.11 -6.35 9.45
CA GLY A 100 -3.97 -6.74 10.27
C GLY A 100 -2.67 -6.86 9.44
N GLY A 101 -1.62 -7.33 10.10
CA GLY A 101 -0.35 -7.66 9.48
C GLY A 101 0.72 -7.96 10.53
N ALA A 102 1.80 -8.64 10.10
CA ALA A 102 2.91 -8.97 11.00
C ALA A 102 3.69 -7.74 11.52
N SER A 103 3.51 -6.58 10.87
CA SER A 103 4.05 -5.29 11.30
C SER A 103 3.03 -4.17 11.04
N ALA A 104 3.22 -3.02 11.69
CA ALA A 104 2.43 -1.83 11.43
C ALA A 104 2.47 -1.39 9.96
N ALA A 105 3.61 -1.52 9.30
CA ALA A 105 3.76 -1.12 7.90
C ALA A 105 2.90 -2.01 6.96
N LEU A 106 2.88 -3.31 7.22
CA LEU A 106 2.02 -4.27 6.50
C LEU A 106 0.53 -4.01 6.77
N ALA A 107 0.15 -3.79 8.03
CA ALA A 107 -1.23 -3.50 8.39
C ALA A 107 -1.74 -2.20 7.76
N ILE A 108 -0.95 -1.11 7.82
CA ILE A 108 -1.27 0.16 7.15
C ILE A 108 -1.43 -0.05 5.64
N THR A 109 -0.49 -0.75 5.01
CA THR A 109 -0.50 -0.99 3.57
C THR A 109 -1.73 -1.79 3.14
N ALA A 110 -2.07 -2.88 3.85
CA ALA A 110 -3.24 -3.70 3.55
C ALA A 110 -4.55 -2.91 3.72
N ALA A 111 -4.70 -2.16 4.82
CA ALA A 111 -5.89 -1.33 5.05
C ALA A 111 -6.03 -0.26 3.96
N ALA A 112 -4.92 0.39 3.57
CA ALA A 112 -4.91 1.42 2.55
C ALA A 112 -5.31 0.87 1.16
N LEU A 113 -4.81 -0.31 0.79
CA LEU A 113 -5.17 -0.98 -0.45
C LEU A 113 -6.67 -1.36 -0.49
N ARG A 114 -7.22 -1.85 0.63
CA ARG A 114 -8.66 -2.11 0.76
C ARG A 114 -9.47 -0.83 0.61
N ALA A 115 -9.11 0.23 1.33
CA ALA A 115 -9.80 1.53 1.23
C ALA A 115 -9.81 2.05 -0.22
N ARG A 116 -8.68 1.96 -0.94
CA ARG A 116 -8.60 2.32 -2.37
C ARG A 116 -9.46 1.43 -3.26
N ALA A 117 -9.58 0.15 -2.95
CA ALA A 117 -10.41 -0.76 -3.71
C ALA A 117 -11.89 -0.34 -3.64
N PHE A 118 -12.36 0.23 -2.52
CA PHE A 118 -13.73 0.70 -2.40
C PHE A 118 -14.03 1.97 -3.21
N GLN A 119 -13.02 2.81 -3.45
CA GLN A 119 -13.14 4.06 -4.23
C GLN A 119 -13.04 3.88 -5.77
N ALA A 120 -12.51 2.75 -6.23
CA ALA A 120 -12.22 2.46 -7.64
C ALA A 120 -13.36 1.71 -8.36
#